data_AF-A0A485KW67-F1
#
_entry.id   AF-A0A485KW67-F1
#
_cell.length_a   1.000
_cell.length_b   1.000
_cell.length_c   1.000
_cell.angle_alpha   90.00
_cell.angle_beta   90.00
_cell.angle_gamma   90.00
#
_symmetry.space_group_name_H-M   'P 1'
#
loop_
_entity.id
_entity.type
_entity.pdbx_description
1 polymer ?
#
loop_
_entity_poly.entity_id
_entity_poly.type
_entity_poly.pdbx_seq_one_letter_code
_entity_poly.pdbx_strand_id
1 'polypeptide(L)'
;MRHPYLLAAVFGFASALSLDELLQALPDEPRGYGEPCSNRDYWQPILDANVKFVDKTRNDARKQLDTNMPAWSDADYLLYSQTGNRDVGQTMMRNRHTFVRNLVLAECFDMDGTFLAKAEAALVDYATQKTWVLAAHDAKLDVFYGRAAYVDLNAALVSSFLGSTLYMLDDVLSDTTKEMLRTELSDRTVQPLLDRLKGESKPFWWQTSDSNWNAVCFNGMATAILTTVADKADRAAALLTLVDQSQGYLKSFFDDGYGSEGVSYFNYGFGEFAELREKLCDATAGVVDLFDVPKVGRMAHAPRHFAMRNGKLAGFGDARLDSTFSTPLLQYIAFAYGESDDVDAPIKSSLPGTVMNLAFPVTKPTACRPLSYDDDGTNDDLLRHVFDKAQVVVLRGNDDSKFDLTFKVTGNGGHSHNDIGSYEIVFGDEYIMGDAGGPSFYEARTFDKRRYLSPLMNSYGHPVPVVAGKNQSEAVAVQKKNKFQLTTDFTPSMDIVSTNLAAAYDVKTLATLKRTVSFDRTDLGSIAIEDAIAMKDGATVDFESVFTVLGNWTATSDATGVVTTASGAQVKVSITASSEFTVSSKVLSDYKLTWTRVAVKVSSDNSEEFVTVTIQPESTPCNDI
;
A
#
# COMPACT_ATOMS: atom_id res chain seq x y z
N MET A 1 17.19 32.48 -28.82
CA MET A 1 18.27 32.04 -27.90
C MET A 1 18.01 32.57 -26.49
N ARG A 2 17.24 31.85 -25.68
CA ARG A 2 17.21 31.96 -24.21
C ARG A 2 16.76 30.59 -23.69
N HIS A 3 17.71 29.81 -23.16
CA HIS A 3 17.44 28.60 -22.39
C HIS A 3 16.85 28.97 -21.03
N PRO A 4 15.86 28.22 -20.53
CA PRO A 4 15.60 28.14 -19.12
C PRO A 4 15.50 26.67 -18.68
N TYR A 5 16.62 26.09 -18.26
CA TYR A 5 16.63 24.91 -17.39
C TYR A 5 17.64 25.16 -16.28
N LEU A 6 17.16 25.61 -15.13
CA LEU A 6 17.86 25.54 -13.85
C LEU A 6 16.87 25.91 -12.76
N LEU A 7 16.15 24.91 -12.25
CA LEU A 7 15.54 24.89 -10.91
C LEU A 7 14.89 23.52 -10.67
N ALA A 8 15.64 22.63 -10.02
CA ALA A 8 15.15 21.74 -8.97
C ALA A 8 16.33 20.89 -8.45
N ALA A 9 17.06 21.43 -7.48
CA ALA A 9 17.76 20.60 -6.51
C ALA A 9 16.87 20.58 -5.27
N VAL A 10 16.35 19.40 -4.91
CA VAL A 10 16.21 18.82 -3.56
C VAL A 10 15.55 17.45 -3.78
N PHE A 11 16.35 16.40 -3.95
CA PHE A 11 16.21 15.05 -3.36
C PHE A 11 17.50 14.31 -3.74
N GLY A 12 18.20 13.79 -2.73
CA GLY A 12 19.58 13.32 -2.85
C GLY A 12 19.68 11.98 -3.56
N PHE A 13 20.06 12.00 -4.83
CA PHE A 13 20.90 10.95 -5.38
C PHE A 13 22.35 11.23 -4.96
N ALA A 14 23.03 10.22 -4.43
CA ALA A 14 24.48 10.18 -4.46
C ALA A 14 24.89 9.97 -5.94
N SER A 15 25.46 11.01 -6.56
CA SER A 15 25.73 11.18 -8.00
C SER A 15 24.48 11.41 -8.87
N ALA A 16 24.41 12.57 -9.53
CA ALA A 16 23.35 12.83 -10.51
C ALA A 16 23.60 11.94 -11.73
N LEU A 17 22.82 10.86 -11.87
CA LEU A 17 22.82 9.99 -13.05
C LEU A 17 22.82 10.84 -14.32
N SER A 18 23.77 10.58 -15.21
CA SER A 18 23.92 11.30 -16.48
C SER A 18 23.44 10.49 -17.67
N LEU A 19 23.12 11.17 -18.77
CA LEU A 19 22.76 10.51 -20.02
C LEU A 19 23.91 9.65 -20.56
N ASP A 20 25.15 10.10 -20.40
CA ASP A 20 26.35 9.39 -20.88
C ASP A 20 26.56 8.08 -20.12
N GLU A 21 26.31 8.05 -18.80
CA GLU A 21 26.36 6.82 -18.00
C GLU A 21 25.31 5.81 -18.46
N LEU A 22 24.07 6.26 -18.73
CA LEU A 22 23.02 5.39 -19.27
C LEU A 22 23.34 4.88 -20.68
N LEU A 23 23.88 5.74 -21.56
CA LEU A 23 24.30 5.35 -22.90
C LEU A 23 25.43 4.30 -22.88
N GLN A 24 26.30 4.35 -21.87
CA GLN A 24 27.36 3.35 -21.70
C GLN A 24 26.82 2.05 -21.09
N ALA A 25 25.91 2.15 -20.13
CA ALA A 25 25.38 1.01 -19.39
C ALA A 25 24.36 0.18 -20.18
N LEU A 26 23.53 0.83 -21.01
CA LEU A 26 22.46 0.15 -21.74
C LEU A 26 23.00 -0.72 -22.90
N PRO A 27 22.32 -1.82 -23.23
CA PRO A 27 22.57 -2.56 -24.45
C PRO A 27 22.21 -1.74 -25.69
N ASP A 28 22.87 -2.05 -26.81
CA ASP A 28 22.62 -1.38 -28.11
C ASP A 28 21.26 -1.76 -28.69
N GLU A 29 20.84 -3.01 -28.53
CA GLU A 29 19.52 -3.51 -28.95
C GLU A 29 18.51 -3.47 -27.79
N PRO A 30 17.20 -3.37 -28.09
CA PRO A 30 16.15 -3.52 -27.08
C PRO A 30 16.27 -4.86 -26.34
N ARG A 31 16.11 -4.82 -25.02
CA ARG A 31 16.27 -5.99 -24.14
C ARG A 31 15.26 -5.94 -23.00
N GLY A 32 14.69 -7.08 -22.64
CA GLY A 32 13.84 -7.24 -21.46
C GLY A 32 14.58 -7.90 -20.30
N TYR A 33 13.92 -7.97 -19.14
CA TYR A 33 14.44 -8.72 -17.99
C TYR A 33 14.46 -10.23 -18.28
N GLY A 34 15.57 -10.89 -17.95
CA GLY A 34 15.81 -12.31 -18.26
C GLY A 34 16.45 -12.53 -19.63
N GLU A 35 16.24 -13.69 -20.23
CA GLU A 35 16.80 -14.09 -21.52
C GLU A 35 15.69 -14.57 -22.47
N PRO A 36 15.88 -14.51 -23.80
CA PRO A 36 14.95 -15.08 -24.77
C PRO A 36 14.68 -16.56 -24.49
N CYS A 37 13.46 -17.04 -24.72
CA CYS A 37 13.05 -18.40 -24.38
C CYS A 37 13.81 -19.49 -25.16
N SER A 38 14.37 -19.12 -26.31
CA SER A 38 15.30 -19.94 -27.10
C SER A 38 16.62 -20.23 -26.40
N ASN A 39 17.03 -19.40 -25.44
CA ASN A 39 18.21 -19.61 -24.62
C ASN A 39 17.97 -20.71 -23.57
N ARG A 40 18.09 -21.98 -23.99
CA ARG A 40 17.82 -23.13 -23.13
C ARG A 40 18.84 -23.31 -22.02
N ASP A 41 20.05 -22.79 -22.16
CA ASP A 41 21.06 -22.82 -21.10
C ASP A 41 20.62 -21.96 -19.90
N TYR A 42 19.94 -20.84 -20.15
CA TYR A 42 19.31 -20.03 -19.11
C TYR A 42 18.02 -20.69 -18.58
N TRP A 43 17.11 -21.10 -19.47
CA TRP A 43 15.78 -21.53 -19.07
C TRP A 43 15.72 -22.94 -18.46
N GLN A 44 16.49 -23.90 -18.96
CA GLN A 44 16.33 -25.31 -18.55
C GLN A 44 16.55 -25.53 -17.04
N PRO A 45 17.61 -25.00 -16.40
CA PRO A 45 17.79 -25.14 -14.95
C PRO A 45 16.65 -24.50 -14.14
N ILE A 46 16.12 -23.38 -14.63
CA ILE A 46 14.99 -22.67 -14.01
C ILE A 46 13.73 -23.53 -14.08
N LEU A 47 13.43 -24.15 -15.22
CA LEU A 47 12.26 -25.01 -15.37
C LEU A 47 12.38 -26.28 -14.51
N ASP A 48 13.55 -26.90 -14.48
CA ASP A 48 13.81 -28.12 -13.70
C ASP A 48 13.66 -27.87 -12.19
N ALA A 49 13.99 -26.66 -11.71
CA ALA A 49 13.76 -26.26 -10.32
C ALA A 49 12.29 -25.96 -9.99
N ASN A 50 11.44 -25.73 -11.00
CA ASN A 50 10.08 -25.21 -10.85
C ASN A 50 8.99 -26.11 -11.43
N VAL A 51 9.23 -27.43 -11.50
CA VAL A 51 8.36 -28.43 -12.18
C VAL A 51 6.87 -28.25 -11.88
N LYS A 52 6.48 -28.04 -10.62
CA LYS A 52 5.06 -27.88 -10.24
C LYS A 52 4.38 -26.69 -10.95
N PHE A 53 5.06 -25.55 -11.01
CA PHE A 53 4.53 -24.35 -11.67
C PHE A 53 4.51 -24.52 -13.19
N VAL A 54 5.59 -25.09 -13.74
CA VAL A 54 5.74 -25.37 -15.18
C VAL A 54 4.64 -26.32 -15.66
N ASP A 55 4.44 -27.45 -14.97
CA ASP A 55 3.42 -28.44 -15.33
C ASP A 55 2.01 -27.88 -15.20
N LYS A 56 1.73 -27.10 -14.15
CA LYS A 56 0.43 -26.41 -14.03
C LYS A 56 0.19 -25.49 -15.23
N THR A 57 1.19 -24.69 -15.60
CA THR A 57 1.09 -23.74 -16.72
C THR A 57 0.87 -24.47 -18.05
N ARG A 58 1.63 -25.53 -18.31
CA ARG A 58 1.44 -26.41 -19.48
C ARG A 58 0.05 -27.03 -19.52
N ASN A 59 -0.44 -27.55 -18.39
CA ASN A 59 -1.76 -28.16 -18.32
C ASN A 59 -2.89 -27.16 -18.56
N ASP A 60 -2.77 -25.96 -18.00
CA ASP A 60 -3.75 -24.89 -18.23
C ASP A 60 -3.72 -24.44 -19.69
N ALA A 61 -2.53 -24.28 -20.29
CA ALA A 61 -2.39 -23.93 -21.71
C ALA A 61 -2.92 -25.02 -22.65
N ARG A 62 -2.70 -26.31 -22.34
CA ARG A 62 -3.25 -27.43 -23.12
C ARG A 62 -4.78 -27.40 -23.14
N LYS A 63 -5.43 -27.12 -22.01
CA LYS A 63 -6.88 -26.92 -21.96
C LYS A 63 -7.31 -25.71 -22.79
N GLN A 64 -6.49 -24.67 -22.84
CA GLN A 64 -6.80 -23.44 -23.58
C GLN A 64 -6.76 -23.62 -25.10
N LEU A 65 -5.99 -24.59 -25.63
CA LEU A 65 -5.98 -24.90 -27.07
C LEU A 65 -7.40 -25.17 -27.61
N ASP A 66 -8.21 -25.90 -26.82
CA ASP A 66 -9.58 -26.30 -27.17
C ASP A 66 -10.66 -25.27 -26.80
N THR A 67 -10.29 -24.10 -26.25
CA THR A 67 -11.25 -23.06 -25.83
C THR A 67 -11.00 -21.75 -26.55
N ASN A 68 -12.02 -20.91 -26.65
CA ASN A 68 -11.86 -19.58 -27.24
C ASN A 68 -11.28 -18.59 -26.22
N MET A 69 -10.54 -17.60 -26.71
CA MET A 69 -10.15 -16.43 -25.93
C MET A 69 -11.40 -15.82 -25.28
N PRO A 70 -11.41 -15.53 -23.96
CA PRO A 70 -12.55 -14.89 -23.31
C PRO A 70 -12.94 -13.61 -24.05
N ALA A 71 -14.21 -13.46 -24.45
CA ALA A 71 -14.63 -12.35 -25.29
C ALA A 71 -14.56 -10.99 -24.57
N TRP A 72 -14.33 -9.92 -25.35
CA TRP A 72 -14.58 -8.55 -24.89
C TRP A 72 -16.09 -8.25 -24.91
N SER A 73 -16.56 -7.50 -23.91
CA SER A 73 -17.94 -7.05 -23.75
C SER A 73 -17.97 -5.56 -23.41
N ASP A 74 -18.47 -4.74 -24.34
CA ASP A 74 -18.67 -3.31 -24.11
C ASP A 74 -19.64 -3.07 -22.94
N ALA A 75 -20.66 -3.92 -22.79
CA ALA A 75 -21.63 -3.82 -21.71
C ALA A 75 -20.97 -4.00 -20.33
N ASP A 76 -20.10 -5.00 -20.19
CA ASP A 76 -19.39 -5.28 -18.94
C ASP A 76 -18.40 -4.17 -18.59
N TYR A 77 -17.73 -3.59 -19.60
CA TYR A 77 -16.83 -2.45 -19.41
C TYR A 77 -17.61 -1.19 -19.00
N LEU A 78 -18.70 -0.87 -19.71
CA LEU A 78 -19.49 0.34 -19.50
C LEU A 78 -20.33 0.31 -18.22
N LEU A 79 -20.50 -0.85 -17.58
CA LEU A 79 -21.27 -1.01 -16.34
C LEU A 79 -20.80 -0.05 -15.23
N TYR A 80 -19.49 0.25 -15.16
CA TYR A 80 -18.96 1.23 -14.22
C TYR A 80 -19.52 2.64 -14.46
N SER A 81 -19.54 3.10 -15.72
CA SER A 81 -20.08 4.43 -16.05
C SER A 81 -21.59 4.54 -15.79
N GLN A 82 -22.30 3.40 -15.82
CA GLN A 82 -23.75 3.33 -15.65
C GLN A 82 -24.17 3.19 -14.17
N THR A 83 -23.42 2.42 -13.38
CA THR A 83 -23.85 1.98 -12.04
C THR A 83 -22.78 2.16 -10.96
N GLY A 84 -21.54 2.47 -11.34
CA GLY A 84 -20.38 2.45 -10.44
C GLY A 84 -19.80 1.06 -10.18
N ASN A 85 -20.38 -0.02 -10.71
CA ASN A 85 -19.85 -1.38 -10.55
C ASN A 85 -18.59 -1.56 -11.42
N ARG A 86 -17.45 -1.72 -10.77
CA ARG A 86 -16.14 -1.85 -11.43
C ARG A 86 -15.68 -3.30 -11.64
N ASP A 87 -16.28 -4.25 -10.91
CA ASP A 87 -15.75 -5.61 -10.76
C ASP A 87 -15.96 -6.48 -11.99
N VAL A 88 -17.11 -6.31 -12.66
CA VAL A 88 -17.49 -7.09 -13.83
C VAL A 88 -16.51 -6.86 -14.99
N GLY A 89 -16.35 -5.59 -15.41
CA GLY A 89 -15.41 -5.22 -16.47
C GLY A 89 -13.95 -5.57 -16.16
N GLN A 90 -13.50 -5.36 -14.92
CA GLN A 90 -12.14 -5.75 -14.51
C GLN A 90 -11.92 -7.26 -14.53
N THR A 91 -12.92 -8.05 -14.15
CA THR A 91 -12.85 -9.51 -14.22
C THR A 91 -12.75 -10.00 -15.66
N MET A 92 -13.53 -9.41 -16.58
CA MET A 92 -13.40 -9.68 -18.01
C MET A 92 -11.97 -9.42 -18.51
N MET A 93 -11.41 -8.24 -18.23
CA MET A 93 -10.05 -7.86 -18.67
C MET A 93 -8.97 -8.79 -18.08
N ARG A 94 -9.08 -9.14 -16.79
CA ARG A 94 -8.17 -10.07 -16.11
C ARG A 94 -8.21 -11.48 -16.69
N ASN A 95 -9.39 -11.98 -17.04
CA ASN A 95 -9.55 -13.30 -17.64
C ASN A 95 -8.88 -13.36 -19.02
N ARG A 96 -9.03 -12.29 -19.83
CA ARG A 96 -8.34 -12.13 -21.12
C ARG A 96 -6.82 -12.14 -20.94
N HIS A 97 -6.28 -11.33 -20.03
CA HIS A 97 -4.85 -11.31 -19.72
C HIS A 97 -4.32 -12.69 -19.28
N THR A 98 -5.03 -13.36 -18.37
CA THR A 98 -4.64 -14.69 -17.86
C THR A 98 -4.63 -15.74 -18.97
N PHE A 99 -5.57 -15.66 -19.92
CA PHE A 99 -5.63 -16.59 -21.04
C PHE A 99 -4.37 -16.50 -21.91
N VAL A 100 -4.05 -15.29 -22.39
CA VAL A 100 -2.88 -15.10 -23.27
C VAL A 100 -1.56 -15.32 -22.53
N ARG A 101 -1.45 -14.91 -21.27
CA ARG A 101 -0.22 -15.10 -20.46
C ARG A 101 0.14 -16.58 -20.29
N ASN A 102 -0.85 -17.44 -20.03
CA ASN A 102 -0.61 -18.87 -19.84
C ASN A 102 -0.09 -19.53 -21.14
N LEU A 103 -0.65 -19.16 -22.30
CA LEU A 103 -0.18 -19.66 -23.60
C LEU A 103 1.25 -19.19 -23.91
N VAL A 104 1.57 -17.92 -23.67
CA VAL A 104 2.93 -17.36 -23.87
C VAL A 104 3.95 -18.05 -22.96
N LEU A 105 3.64 -18.24 -21.68
CA LEU A 105 4.53 -18.93 -20.76
C LEU A 105 4.72 -20.40 -21.15
N ALA A 106 3.66 -21.11 -21.52
CA ALA A 106 3.76 -22.49 -21.95
C ALA A 106 4.61 -22.65 -23.22
N GLU A 107 4.45 -21.75 -24.20
CA GLU A 107 5.31 -21.71 -25.38
C GLU A 107 6.77 -21.44 -25.00
N CYS A 108 7.03 -20.48 -24.10
CA CYS A 108 8.39 -20.21 -23.61
C CYS A 108 9.04 -21.42 -22.93
N PHE A 109 8.25 -22.21 -22.19
CA PHE A 109 8.76 -23.37 -21.46
C PHE A 109 9.15 -24.52 -22.39
N ASP A 110 8.38 -24.72 -23.46
CA ASP A 110 8.54 -25.87 -24.36
C ASP A 110 9.37 -25.53 -25.60
N MET A 111 9.20 -24.33 -26.18
CA MET A 111 9.85 -23.86 -27.40
C MET A 111 9.77 -24.87 -28.57
N ASP A 112 8.65 -25.59 -28.67
CA ASP A 112 8.41 -26.63 -29.67
C ASP A 112 7.25 -26.29 -30.64
N GLY A 113 6.64 -25.11 -30.49
CA GLY A 113 5.55 -24.63 -31.33
C GLY A 113 4.16 -25.15 -30.95
N THR A 114 4.02 -25.95 -29.88
CA THR A 114 2.73 -26.55 -29.47
C THR A 114 1.65 -25.49 -29.20
N PHE A 115 2.01 -24.35 -28.62
CA PHE A 115 1.06 -23.30 -28.22
C PHE A 115 1.12 -22.08 -29.12
N LEU A 116 2.19 -21.93 -29.92
CA LEU A 116 2.53 -20.73 -30.68
C LEU A 116 1.36 -20.17 -31.49
N ALA A 117 0.72 -20.97 -32.34
CA ALA A 117 -0.39 -20.49 -33.18
C ALA A 117 -1.58 -19.94 -32.37
N LYS A 118 -1.89 -20.57 -31.23
CA LYS A 118 -2.96 -20.11 -30.32
C LYS A 118 -2.52 -18.86 -29.56
N ALA A 119 -1.26 -18.81 -29.13
CA ALA A 119 -0.66 -17.68 -28.45
C ALA A 119 -0.66 -16.43 -29.34
N GLU A 120 -0.24 -16.54 -30.60
CA GLU A 120 -0.25 -15.43 -31.57
C GLU A 120 -1.66 -14.88 -31.79
N ALA A 121 -2.65 -15.75 -32.02
CA ALA A 121 -4.04 -15.32 -32.19
C ALA A 121 -4.57 -14.61 -30.94
N ALA A 122 -4.26 -15.14 -29.75
CA ALA A 122 -4.66 -14.52 -28.48
C ALA A 122 -3.93 -13.21 -28.20
N LEU A 123 -2.66 -13.09 -28.59
CA LEU A 123 -1.85 -11.87 -28.48
C LEU A 123 -2.41 -10.75 -29.33
N VAL A 124 -2.74 -11.03 -30.60
CA VAL A 124 -3.36 -10.06 -31.50
C VAL A 124 -4.74 -9.63 -30.96
N ASP A 125 -5.59 -10.56 -30.54
CA ASP A 125 -6.91 -10.24 -29.96
C ASP A 125 -6.79 -9.42 -28.66
N TYR A 126 -5.80 -9.73 -27.81
CA TYR A 126 -5.56 -9.00 -26.57
C TYR A 126 -5.01 -7.59 -26.81
N ALA A 127 -4.02 -7.44 -27.70
CA ALA A 127 -3.41 -6.15 -28.02
C ALA A 127 -4.40 -5.20 -28.70
N THR A 128 -5.19 -5.71 -29.63
CA THR A 128 -6.16 -4.91 -30.42
C THR A 128 -7.50 -4.69 -29.72
N GLN A 129 -7.66 -5.17 -28.47
CA GLN A 129 -8.89 -4.97 -27.71
C GLN A 129 -9.21 -3.46 -27.56
N LYS A 130 -10.49 -3.14 -27.30
CA LYS A 130 -10.99 -1.76 -27.34
C LYS A 130 -10.15 -0.76 -26.54
N THR A 131 -9.80 -1.11 -25.31
CA THR A 131 -8.95 -0.28 -24.45
C THR A 131 -8.13 -1.14 -23.50
N TRP A 132 -6.99 -0.60 -23.07
CA TRP A 132 -6.17 -1.18 -22.00
C TRP A 132 -6.39 -0.48 -20.66
N VAL A 133 -7.12 0.63 -20.65
CA VAL A 133 -7.41 1.43 -19.44
C VAL A 133 -8.62 0.85 -18.72
N LEU A 134 -8.58 0.83 -17.39
CA LEU A 134 -9.73 0.41 -16.59
C LEU A 134 -10.87 1.44 -16.69
N ALA A 135 -12.11 0.96 -16.75
CA ALA A 135 -13.29 1.84 -16.82
C ALA A 135 -13.35 2.88 -15.69
N ALA A 136 -12.85 2.51 -14.49
CA ALA A 136 -12.76 3.42 -13.34
C ALA A 136 -11.82 4.62 -13.56
N HIS A 137 -10.87 4.50 -14.48
CA HIS A 137 -9.85 5.48 -14.79
C HIS A 137 -10.14 6.25 -16.08
N ASP A 138 -11.22 5.89 -16.79
CA ASP A 138 -11.68 6.52 -18.03
C ASP A 138 -13.09 7.11 -17.83
N ALA A 139 -13.24 7.99 -16.84
CA ALA A 139 -14.54 8.52 -16.43
C ALA A 139 -15.33 9.21 -17.56
N LYS A 140 -14.62 9.76 -18.57
CA LYS A 140 -15.22 10.39 -19.75
C LYS A 140 -15.36 9.45 -20.95
N LEU A 141 -14.88 8.21 -20.84
CA LEU A 141 -14.78 7.24 -21.93
C LEU A 141 -13.95 7.77 -23.12
N ASP A 142 -12.96 8.62 -22.85
CA ASP A 142 -12.13 9.21 -23.90
C ASP A 142 -11.22 8.14 -24.51
N VAL A 143 -10.67 7.22 -23.70
CA VAL A 143 -9.82 6.14 -24.21
C VAL A 143 -10.67 5.06 -24.88
N PHE A 144 -11.78 4.66 -24.26
CA PHE A 144 -12.70 3.65 -24.79
C PHE A 144 -13.23 4.01 -26.19
N TYR A 145 -13.53 5.29 -26.44
CA TYR A 145 -13.96 5.78 -27.76
C TYR A 145 -12.82 6.26 -28.68
N GLY A 146 -11.55 6.04 -28.31
CA GLY A 146 -10.39 6.41 -29.14
C GLY A 146 -10.17 7.92 -29.30
N ARG A 147 -10.62 8.73 -28.34
CA ARG A 147 -10.47 10.19 -28.32
C ARG A 147 -9.19 10.66 -27.64
N ALA A 148 -8.55 9.82 -26.83
CA ALA A 148 -7.29 10.13 -26.15
C ALA A 148 -6.46 8.86 -25.88
N ALA A 149 -5.14 9.05 -25.77
CA ALA A 149 -4.21 8.06 -25.22
C ALA A 149 -3.95 8.34 -23.74
N TYR A 150 -3.98 7.30 -22.91
CA TYR A 150 -3.73 7.40 -21.47
C TYR A 150 -3.13 6.10 -20.95
N VAL A 151 -2.13 6.22 -20.09
CA VAL A 151 -1.51 5.10 -19.40
C VAL A 151 -2.02 5.09 -17.96
N ASP A 152 -2.81 4.09 -17.61
CA ASP A 152 -3.17 3.77 -16.23
C ASP A 152 -2.44 2.49 -15.77
N LEU A 153 -2.73 2.06 -14.53
CA LEU A 153 -2.14 0.87 -13.93
C LEU A 153 -2.28 -0.38 -14.82
N ASN A 154 -3.44 -0.59 -15.46
CA ASN A 154 -3.68 -1.76 -16.29
C ASN A 154 -3.03 -1.62 -17.68
N ALA A 155 -3.04 -0.43 -18.27
CA ALA A 155 -2.35 -0.16 -19.52
C ALA A 155 -0.83 -0.34 -19.37
N ALA A 156 -0.25 0.05 -18.23
CA ALA A 156 1.16 -0.22 -17.91
C ALA A 156 1.45 -1.72 -17.78
N LEU A 157 0.58 -2.49 -17.10
CA LEU A 157 0.68 -3.95 -17.01
C LEU A 157 0.60 -4.63 -18.39
N VAL A 158 -0.36 -4.22 -19.23
CA VAL A 158 -0.51 -4.72 -20.60
C VAL A 158 0.75 -4.40 -21.41
N SER A 159 1.27 -3.17 -21.28
CA SER A 159 2.46 -2.74 -22.01
C SER A 159 3.70 -3.55 -21.60
N SER A 160 3.86 -3.80 -20.30
CA SER A 160 4.92 -4.66 -19.77
C SER A 160 4.82 -6.10 -20.30
N PHE A 161 3.61 -6.67 -20.31
CA PHE A 161 3.37 -8.02 -20.81
C PHE A 161 3.68 -8.16 -22.30
N LEU A 162 3.17 -7.25 -23.14
CA LEU A 162 3.39 -7.30 -24.59
C LEU A 162 4.85 -7.05 -24.96
N GLY A 163 5.51 -6.07 -24.33
CA GLY A 163 6.94 -5.79 -24.53
C GLY A 163 7.82 -6.98 -24.13
N SER A 164 7.53 -7.58 -22.96
CA SER A 164 8.23 -8.80 -22.51
C SER A 164 7.99 -9.98 -23.46
N THR A 165 6.77 -10.14 -23.98
CA THR A 165 6.44 -11.22 -24.93
C THR A 165 7.19 -11.06 -26.24
N LEU A 166 7.26 -9.84 -26.78
CA LEU A 166 8.04 -9.51 -27.97
C LEU A 166 9.51 -9.88 -27.80
N TYR A 167 10.10 -9.57 -26.64
CA TYR A 167 11.49 -9.91 -26.33
C TYR A 167 11.70 -11.42 -26.14
N MET A 168 10.86 -12.05 -25.31
CA MET A 168 11.03 -13.44 -24.88
C MET A 168 10.82 -14.44 -26.03
N LEU A 169 9.92 -14.14 -26.98
CA LEU A 169 9.55 -15.04 -28.07
C LEU A 169 9.95 -14.49 -29.47
N ASP A 170 10.87 -13.53 -29.56
CA ASP A 170 11.23 -12.87 -30.83
C ASP A 170 11.61 -13.86 -31.95
N ASP A 171 12.31 -14.94 -31.59
CA ASP A 171 12.79 -15.98 -32.51
C ASP A 171 11.68 -16.82 -33.16
N VAL A 172 10.50 -16.87 -32.54
CA VAL A 172 9.40 -17.78 -32.95
C VAL A 172 8.11 -17.05 -33.33
N LEU A 173 7.89 -15.83 -32.86
CA LEU A 173 6.73 -15.03 -33.27
C LEU A 173 6.83 -14.65 -34.75
N SER A 174 5.72 -14.76 -35.48
CA SER A 174 5.66 -14.30 -36.86
C SER A 174 5.83 -12.78 -36.96
N ASP A 175 6.42 -12.31 -38.04
CA ASP A 175 6.63 -10.88 -38.29
C ASP A 175 5.31 -10.08 -38.25
N THR A 176 4.21 -10.69 -38.74
CA THR A 176 2.88 -10.08 -38.67
C THR A 176 2.42 -9.85 -37.24
N THR A 177 2.58 -10.83 -36.35
CA THR A 177 2.25 -10.67 -34.93
C THR A 177 3.17 -9.62 -34.29
N LYS A 178 4.48 -9.68 -34.56
CA LYS A 178 5.45 -8.72 -34.01
C LYS A 178 5.10 -7.28 -34.40
N GLU A 179 4.78 -7.05 -35.66
CA GLU A 179 4.42 -5.72 -36.17
C GLU A 179 3.12 -5.20 -35.55
N MET A 180 2.10 -6.06 -35.41
CA MET A 180 0.84 -5.69 -34.76
C MET A 180 1.07 -5.29 -33.29
N LEU A 181 1.83 -6.09 -32.54
CA LEU A 181 2.10 -5.80 -31.13
C LEU A 181 2.92 -4.51 -30.97
N ARG A 182 3.94 -4.29 -31.80
CA ARG A 182 4.74 -3.06 -31.79
C ARG A 182 3.90 -1.83 -32.12
N THR A 183 3.01 -1.93 -33.11
CA THR A 183 2.10 -0.84 -33.49
C THR A 183 1.16 -0.48 -32.33
N GLU A 184 0.46 -1.46 -31.75
CA GLU A 184 -0.48 -1.20 -30.66
C GLU A 184 0.24 -0.66 -29.40
N LEU A 185 1.44 -1.14 -29.07
CA LEU A 185 2.27 -0.59 -27.99
C LEU A 185 2.69 0.85 -28.24
N SER A 186 3.21 1.12 -29.45
CA SER A 186 3.64 2.45 -29.87
C SER A 186 2.50 3.46 -29.74
N ASP A 187 1.37 3.17 -30.40
CA ASP A 187 0.27 4.13 -30.54
C ASP A 187 -0.48 4.38 -29.23
N ARG A 188 -0.63 3.34 -28.39
CA ARG A 188 -1.47 3.44 -27.18
C ARG A 188 -0.71 3.94 -25.96
N THR A 189 0.55 3.56 -25.79
CA THR A 189 1.26 3.78 -24.51
C THR A 189 2.70 4.27 -24.65
N VAL A 190 3.53 3.65 -25.49
CA VAL A 190 4.98 3.95 -25.56
C VAL A 190 5.22 5.35 -26.12
N GLN A 191 4.76 5.65 -27.34
CA GLN A 191 4.96 6.99 -27.92
C GLN A 191 4.27 8.08 -27.10
N PRO A 192 3.00 7.93 -26.65
CA PRO A 192 2.37 8.89 -25.76
C PRO A 192 3.15 9.19 -24.48
N LEU A 193 3.84 8.20 -23.89
CA LEU A 193 4.68 8.44 -22.73
C LEU A 193 6.01 9.09 -23.12
N LEU A 194 6.67 8.65 -24.20
CA LEU A 194 7.92 9.25 -24.68
C LEU A 194 7.76 10.75 -24.95
N ASP A 195 6.68 11.16 -25.63
CA ASP A 195 6.37 12.57 -25.89
C ASP A 195 6.30 13.38 -24.58
N ARG A 196 5.73 12.77 -23.52
CA ARG A 196 5.61 13.40 -22.20
C ARG A 196 6.93 13.45 -21.44
N LEU A 197 7.74 12.39 -21.54
CA LEU A 197 9.10 12.36 -20.95
C LEU A 197 10.04 13.36 -21.65
N LYS A 198 9.84 13.62 -22.95
CA LYS A 198 10.55 14.64 -23.73
C LYS A 198 10.02 16.07 -23.49
N GLY A 199 8.89 16.22 -22.80
CA GLY A 199 8.24 17.50 -22.53
C GLY A 199 7.45 18.07 -23.72
N GLU A 200 7.17 17.27 -24.73
CA GLU A 200 6.38 17.62 -25.92
C GLU A 200 4.87 17.58 -25.64
N SER A 201 4.46 16.91 -24.56
CA SER A 201 3.09 16.83 -24.07
C SER A 201 3.00 17.01 -22.56
N LYS A 202 1.81 17.39 -22.08
CA LYS A 202 1.56 17.50 -20.63
C LYS A 202 1.75 16.13 -19.96
N PRO A 203 2.52 16.04 -18.86
CA PRO A 203 2.66 14.79 -18.11
C PRO A 203 1.30 14.23 -17.70
N PHE A 204 1.18 12.90 -17.68
CA PHE A 204 0.11 12.27 -16.92
C PHE A 204 0.24 12.69 -15.46
N TRP A 205 -0.89 12.86 -14.76
CA TRP A 205 -0.89 13.35 -13.39
C TRP A 205 -0.03 12.49 -12.45
N TRP A 206 0.06 11.17 -12.73
CA TRP A 206 0.80 10.23 -11.91
C TRP A 206 2.32 10.32 -12.09
N GLN A 207 2.82 10.92 -13.17
CA GLN A 207 4.27 11.03 -13.43
C GLN A 207 4.98 11.84 -12.33
N THR A 208 4.26 12.73 -11.65
CA THR A 208 4.84 13.60 -10.61
C THR A 208 4.07 13.54 -9.29
N SER A 209 3.11 12.63 -9.16
CA SER A 209 2.29 12.50 -7.95
C SER A 209 2.99 11.70 -6.85
N ASP A 210 2.55 11.94 -5.63
CA ASP A 210 2.87 11.21 -4.40
C ASP A 210 1.94 10.01 -4.21
N SER A 211 1.90 9.10 -5.18
CA SER A 211 1.02 7.90 -5.16
C SER A 211 1.70 6.66 -5.71
N ASN A 212 1.23 5.48 -5.27
CA ASN A 212 1.61 4.19 -5.85
C ASN A 212 1.46 4.12 -7.38
N TRP A 213 0.58 4.93 -7.99
CA TRP A 213 0.46 5.00 -9.46
C TRP A 213 1.77 5.36 -10.15
N ASN A 214 2.62 6.17 -9.52
CA ASN A 214 3.92 6.53 -10.04
C ASN A 214 4.81 5.28 -10.20
N ALA A 215 4.98 4.50 -9.12
CA ALA A 215 5.76 3.27 -9.13
C ALA A 215 5.19 2.22 -10.11
N VAL A 216 3.89 1.98 -10.07
CA VAL A 216 3.23 0.95 -10.91
C VAL A 216 3.34 1.29 -12.40
N CYS A 217 2.99 2.52 -12.79
CA CYS A 217 3.02 2.92 -14.19
C CYS A 217 4.44 2.95 -14.73
N PHE A 218 5.42 3.45 -13.95
CA PHE A 218 6.81 3.44 -14.39
C PHE A 218 7.41 2.03 -14.44
N ASN A 219 7.08 1.11 -13.52
CA ASN A 219 7.49 -0.29 -13.61
C ASN A 219 7.04 -0.94 -14.93
N GLY A 220 5.76 -0.80 -15.25
CA GLY A 220 5.21 -1.38 -16.48
C GLY A 220 5.80 -0.75 -17.73
N MET A 221 5.91 0.58 -17.76
CA MET A 221 6.39 1.31 -18.93
C MET A 221 7.89 1.24 -19.15
N ALA A 222 8.71 1.11 -18.10
CA ALA A 222 10.14 0.86 -18.24
C ALA A 222 10.38 -0.44 -19.03
N THR A 223 9.60 -1.49 -18.75
CA THR A 223 9.66 -2.75 -19.50
C THR A 223 9.35 -2.53 -20.99
N ALA A 224 8.27 -1.80 -21.30
CA ALA A 224 7.85 -1.55 -22.68
C ALA A 224 8.89 -0.70 -23.43
N ILE A 225 9.46 0.32 -22.80
CA ILE A 225 10.50 1.17 -23.41
C ILE A 225 11.75 0.35 -23.69
N LEU A 226 12.25 -0.39 -22.71
CA LEU A 226 13.46 -1.21 -22.81
C LEU A 226 13.38 -2.26 -23.92
N THR A 227 12.19 -2.82 -24.15
CA THR A 227 11.96 -3.92 -25.11
C THR A 227 11.54 -3.48 -26.50
N THR A 228 11.06 -2.25 -26.69
CA THR A 228 10.45 -1.85 -27.99
C THR A 228 10.98 -0.56 -28.61
N VAL A 229 11.64 0.32 -27.86
CA VAL A 229 12.24 1.53 -28.43
C VAL A 229 13.59 1.16 -29.03
N ALA A 230 13.71 1.20 -30.35
CA ALA A 230 14.91 0.72 -31.07
C ALA A 230 16.15 1.62 -30.85
N ASP A 231 15.98 2.93 -30.82
CA ASP A 231 17.11 3.86 -30.67
C ASP A 231 17.61 3.90 -29.21
N LYS A 232 18.91 3.64 -29.05
CA LYS A 232 19.56 3.60 -27.72
C LYS A 232 19.52 4.95 -27.02
N ALA A 233 19.66 6.06 -27.74
CA ALA A 233 19.66 7.39 -27.15
C ALA A 233 18.26 7.79 -26.68
N ASP A 234 17.22 7.44 -27.43
CA ASP A 234 15.83 7.60 -26.99
C ASP A 234 15.53 6.75 -25.75
N ARG A 235 15.98 5.48 -25.69
CA ARG A 235 15.88 4.65 -24.47
C ARG A 235 16.57 5.30 -23.29
N ALA A 236 17.83 5.72 -23.45
CA ALA A 236 18.61 6.33 -22.38
C ALA A 236 17.97 7.63 -21.87
N ALA A 237 17.52 8.51 -22.77
CA ALA A 237 16.85 9.75 -22.40
C ALA A 237 15.50 9.50 -21.68
N ALA A 238 14.73 8.51 -22.14
CA ALA A 238 13.48 8.14 -21.49
C ALA A 238 13.71 7.58 -20.07
N LEU A 239 14.70 6.70 -19.89
CA LEU A 239 15.03 6.15 -18.57
C LEU A 239 15.58 7.22 -17.62
N LEU A 240 16.38 8.17 -18.11
CA LEU A 240 16.87 9.28 -17.30
C LEU A 240 15.71 10.06 -16.66
N THR A 241 14.75 10.49 -17.49
CA THR A 241 13.58 11.23 -17.01
C THR A 241 12.67 10.34 -16.14
N LEU A 242 12.52 9.06 -16.49
CA LEU A 242 11.73 8.11 -15.71
C LEU A 242 12.29 7.90 -14.31
N VAL A 243 13.61 7.74 -14.18
CA VAL A 243 14.30 7.56 -12.89
C VAL A 243 14.19 8.80 -12.01
N ASP A 244 14.28 9.99 -12.60
CA ASP A 244 14.05 11.26 -11.89
C ASP A 244 12.59 11.38 -11.42
N GLN A 245 11.63 11.14 -12.33
CA GLN A 245 10.20 11.26 -12.01
C GLN A 245 9.70 10.16 -11.07
N SER A 246 10.33 8.98 -11.03
CA SER A 246 9.97 7.89 -10.12
C SER A 246 10.21 8.26 -8.65
N GLN A 247 11.07 9.24 -8.38
CA GLN A 247 11.29 9.78 -7.03
C GLN A 247 10.02 10.45 -6.47
N GLY A 248 9.05 10.79 -7.31
CA GLY A 248 7.73 11.25 -6.90
C GLY A 248 7.05 10.26 -5.93
N TYR A 249 7.23 8.95 -6.15
CA TYR A 249 6.68 7.91 -5.29
C TYR A 249 7.18 8.00 -3.83
N LEU A 250 8.42 8.43 -3.61
CA LEU A 250 8.99 8.53 -2.25
C LEU A 250 8.24 9.54 -1.36
N LYS A 251 7.44 10.43 -1.96
CA LYS A 251 6.59 11.38 -1.24
C LYS A 251 5.33 10.75 -0.66
N SER A 252 4.95 9.53 -1.07
CA SER A 252 3.90 8.74 -0.42
C SER A 252 4.32 8.27 0.99
N PHE A 253 5.59 8.46 1.34
CA PHE A 253 6.19 8.09 2.61
C PHE A 253 6.69 9.32 3.34
N PHE A 254 6.50 9.30 4.66
CA PHE A 254 7.17 10.23 5.54
C PHE A 254 8.69 9.96 5.57
N ASP A 255 9.47 10.92 6.04
CA ASP A 255 10.93 10.78 6.02
C ASP A 255 11.45 9.71 7.00
N ASP A 256 10.62 9.26 7.95
CA ASP A 256 10.85 8.12 8.85
C ASP A 256 10.46 6.75 8.23
N GLY A 257 10.07 6.73 6.95
CA GLY A 257 9.72 5.51 6.22
C GLY A 257 8.27 5.06 6.36
N TYR A 258 7.45 5.71 7.19
CA TYR A 258 6.04 5.34 7.33
C TYR A 258 5.25 5.64 6.04
N GLY A 259 4.51 4.64 5.54
CA GLY A 259 3.68 4.76 4.35
C GLY A 259 2.31 5.39 4.65
N SER A 260 2.00 6.52 4.03
CA SER A 260 0.74 7.22 4.28
C SER A 260 -0.51 6.48 3.77
N GLU A 261 -0.36 5.60 2.78
CA GLU A 261 -1.46 4.83 2.16
C GLU A 261 -1.79 3.52 2.90
N GLY A 262 -0.96 3.09 3.86
CA GLY A 262 -1.14 1.87 4.64
C GLY A 262 -0.55 0.59 4.01
N VAL A 263 -0.69 -0.52 4.72
CA VAL A 263 0.04 -1.79 4.47
C VAL A 263 -0.24 -2.39 3.09
N SER A 264 -1.51 -2.43 2.68
CA SER A 264 -1.87 -3.02 1.38
C SER A 264 -1.25 -2.25 0.21
N TYR A 265 -1.16 -0.93 0.31
CA TYR A 265 -0.52 -0.09 -0.70
C TYR A 265 1.01 -0.09 -0.59
N PHE A 266 1.58 -0.36 0.59
CA PHE A 266 2.99 -0.71 0.69
C PHE A 266 3.31 -1.94 -0.16
N ASN A 267 2.58 -3.05 0.05
CA ASN A 267 2.82 -4.28 -0.72
C ASN A 267 2.66 -4.04 -2.23
N TYR A 268 1.66 -3.27 -2.65
CA TYR A 268 1.41 -3.00 -4.05
C TYR A 268 2.45 -2.03 -4.64
N GLY A 269 2.51 -0.80 -4.14
CA GLY A 269 3.39 0.25 -4.66
C GLY A 269 4.87 -0.06 -4.48
N PHE A 270 5.28 -0.54 -3.30
CA PHE A 270 6.69 -0.81 -3.02
C PHE A 270 7.15 -2.10 -3.70
N GLY A 271 6.26 -3.08 -3.88
CA GLY A 271 6.54 -4.26 -4.69
C GLY A 271 6.78 -3.94 -6.16
N GLU A 272 5.99 -3.02 -6.75
CA GLU A 272 6.17 -2.54 -8.12
C GLU A 272 7.42 -1.67 -8.25
N PHE A 273 7.73 -0.84 -7.25
CA PHE A 273 8.98 -0.06 -7.18
C PHE A 273 10.22 -0.96 -7.09
N ALA A 274 10.13 -2.06 -6.32
CA ALA A 274 11.17 -3.08 -6.21
C ALA A 274 11.37 -3.87 -7.51
N GLU A 275 10.28 -4.23 -8.22
CA GLU A 275 10.40 -4.85 -9.55
C GLU A 275 11.02 -3.89 -10.57
N LEU A 276 10.65 -2.60 -10.51
CA LEU A 276 11.26 -1.56 -11.35
C LEU A 276 12.76 -1.45 -11.07
N ARG A 277 13.18 -1.45 -9.80
CA ARG A 277 14.60 -1.49 -9.41
C ARG A 277 15.31 -2.63 -10.12
N GLU A 278 14.83 -3.87 -9.99
CA GLU A 278 15.51 -5.04 -10.58
C GLU A 278 15.63 -4.95 -12.10
N LYS A 279 14.59 -4.44 -12.78
CA LYS A 279 14.64 -4.23 -14.24
C LYS A 279 15.69 -3.19 -14.64
N LEU A 280 15.81 -2.10 -13.88
CA LEU A 280 16.81 -1.07 -14.12
C LEU A 280 18.21 -1.57 -13.80
N CYS A 281 18.38 -2.32 -12.70
CA CYS A 281 19.62 -2.97 -12.34
C CYS A 281 20.11 -3.89 -13.46
N ASP A 282 19.24 -4.79 -13.95
CA ASP A 282 19.55 -5.74 -15.03
C ASP A 282 19.92 -4.99 -16.32
N ALA A 283 19.10 -4.03 -16.74
CA ALA A 283 19.30 -3.28 -17.98
C ALA A 283 20.54 -2.38 -17.97
N THR A 284 21.03 -1.97 -16.79
CA THR A 284 22.14 -1.02 -16.64
C THR A 284 23.35 -1.61 -15.93
N ALA A 285 23.41 -2.94 -15.75
CA ALA A 285 24.47 -3.63 -15.01
C ALA A 285 24.76 -3.01 -13.62
N GLY A 286 23.69 -2.59 -12.92
CA GLY A 286 23.74 -2.02 -11.58
C GLY A 286 24.14 -0.53 -11.50
N VAL A 287 24.30 0.17 -12.63
CA VAL A 287 24.56 1.63 -12.64
C VAL A 287 23.38 2.41 -12.03
N VAL A 288 22.15 1.95 -12.27
CA VAL A 288 20.95 2.55 -11.69
C VAL A 288 20.38 1.63 -10.61
N ASP A 289 20.46 2.07 -9.36
CA ASP A 289 19.84 1.41 -8.21
C ASP A 289 18.87 2.39 -7.51
N LEU A 290 17.57 2.09 -7.58
CA LEU A 290 16.53 2.92 -6.95
C LEU A 290 16.50 2.80 -5.42
N PHE A 291 17.15 1.79 -4.83
CA PHE A 291 17.24 1.62 -3.38
C PHE A 291 18.48 2.30 -2.79
N ASP A 292 19.44 2.76 -3.60
CA ASP A 292 20.64 3.50 -3.13
C ASP A 292 20.31 4.96 -2.75
N VAL A 293 19.26 5.10 -1.94
CA VAL A 293 18.72 6.34 -1.38
C VAL A 293 18.38 6.06 0.08
N PRO A 294 18.96 6.78 1.07
CA PRO A 294 18.76 6.48 2.49
C PRO A 294 17.29 6.42 2.94
N LYS A 295 16.42 7.23 2.32
CA LYS A 295 14.97 7.21 2.59
C LYS A 295 14.33 5.87 2.18
N VAL A 296 14.78 5.27 1.08
CA VAL A 296 14.28 3.97 0.63
C VAL A 296 14.69 2.86 1.59
N GLY A 297 15.87 2.96 2.21
CA GLY A 297 16.27 2.11 3.34
C GLY A 297 15.23 2.12 4.46
N ARG A 298 14.87 3.31 4.95
CA ARG A 298 13.83 3.46 5.99
C ARG A 298 12.47 2.94 5.56
N MET A 299 12.06 3.22 4.33
CA MET A 299 10.80 2.71 3.76
C MET A 299 10.77 1.18 3.72
N ALA A 300 11.85 0.55 3.25
CA ALA A 300 11.98 -0.90 3.14
C ALA A 300 11.94 -1.59 4.52
N HIS A 301 12.41 -0.90 5.55
CA HIS A 301 12.54 -1.42 6.92
C HIS A 301 11.35 -1.06 7.83
N ALA A 302 10.53 -0.08 7.47
CA ALA A 302 9.31 0.29 8.18
C ALA A 302 8.38 -0.89 8.56
N PRO A 303 8.24 -1.96 7.74
CA PRO A 303 7.49 -3.15 8.14
C PRO A 303 7.93 -3.79 9.47
N ARG A 304 9.24 -3.81 9.74
CA ARG A 304 9.81 -4.37 10.98
C ARG A 304 9.39 -3.55 12.20
N HIS A 305 9.34 -2.23 12.01
CA HIS A 305 9.03 -1.27 13.06
C HIS A 305 7.53 -1.10 13.30
N PHE A 306 6.69 -1.31 12.28
CA PHE A 306 5.24 -1.14 12.38
C PHE A 306 4.51 -2.35 12.98
N ALA A 307 5.09 -3.55 12.86
CA ALA A 307 4.43 -4.77 13.31
C ALA A 307 4.34 -4.88 14.84
N MET A 308 3.14 -5.17 15.34
CA MET A 308 2.93 -5.69 16.69
C MET A 308 3.25 -7.20 16.71
N ARG A 309 3.08 -7.82 17.88
CA ARG A 309 3.21 -9.26 18.12
C ARG A 309 2.57 -10.10 17.02
N ASN A 310 3.24 -11.20 16.67
CA ASN A 310 2.82 -12.16 15.64
C ASN A 310 2.47 -11.51 14.27
N GLY A 311 3.04 -10.34 13.98
CA GLY A 311 2.80 -9.65 12.71
C GLY A 311 1.45 -8.93 12.61
N LYS A 312 0.74 -8.73 13.73
CA LYS A 312 -0.49 -7.92 13.78
C LYS A 312 -0.17 -6.46 13.48
N LEU A 313 -1.05 -5.78 12.74
CA LEU A 313 -0.84 -4.42 12.25
C LEU A 313 -2.05 -3.57 12.60
N ALA A 314 -1.86 -2.27 12.85
CA ALA A 314 -2.98 -1.36 13.02
C ALA A 314 -3.71 -1.11 11.69
N GLY A 315 -5.04 -1.22 11.71
CA GLY A 315 -5.92 -1.04 10.54
C GLY A 315 -6.19 0.43 10.17
N PHE A 316 -5.20 1.30 10.23
CA PHE A 316 -5.43 2.73 10.04
C PHE A 316 -5.73 3.12 8.59
N GLY A 317 -6.70 4.03 8.42
CA GLY A 317 -7.17 4.42 7.09
C GLY A 317 -7.84 3.25 6.39
N ASP A 318 -7.68 3.13 5.08
CA ASP A 318 -8.30 2.04 4.32
C ASP A 318 -7.60 0.65 4.49
N ALA A 319 -6.74 0.48 5.50
CA ALA A 319 -6.07 -0.78 5.80
C ALA A 319 -6.98 -1.74 6.57
N ARG A 320 -7.05 -3.01 6.16
CA ARG A 320 -7.86 -4.02 6.85
C ARG A 320 -7.08 -4.62 8.03
N LEU A 321 -7.77 -5.08 9.07
CA LEU A 321 -7.13 -5.74 10.21
C LEU A 321 -6.45 -7.08 9.85
N ASP A 322 -6.83 -7.69 8.74
CA ASP A 322 -6.20 -8.89 8.17
C ASP A 322 -5.05 -8.56 7.20
N SER A 323 -4.71 -7.29 7.00
CA SER A 323 -3.58 -6.89 6.18
C SER A 323 -2.27 -7.39 6.79
N THR A 324 -1.41 -7.94 5.95
CA THR A 324 -0.05 -8.37 6.31
C THR A 324 0.95 -7.79 5.32
N PHE A 325 2.20 -7.62 5.75
CA PHE A 325 3.28 -7.34 4.81
C PHE A 325 3.58 -8.60 3.98
N SER A 326 3.80 -8.39 2.68
CA SER A 326 4.07 -9.48 1.73
C SER A 326 5.39 -10.18 2.08
N THR A 327 5.33 -11.46 2.47
CA THR A 327 6.54 -12.25 2.78
C THR A 327 7.54 -12.27 1.62
N PRO A 328 7.14 -12.50 0.34
CA PRO A 328 8.08 -12.41 -0.78
C PRO A 328 8.78 -11.05 -0.88
N LEU A 329 8.05 -9.96 -0.65
CA LEU A 329 8.62 -8.61 -0.69
C LEU A 329 9.60 -8.38 0.46
N LEU A 330 9.30 -8.85 1.67
CA LEU A 330 10.22 -8.74 2.80
C LEU A 330 11.48 -9.58 2.60
N GLN A 331 11.37 -10.76 1.98
CA GLN A 331 12.53 -11.59 1.60
C GLN A 331 13.39 -10.88 0.56
N TYR A 332 12.76 -10.32 -0.48
CA TYR A 332 13.45 -9.50 -1.47
C TYR A 332 14.18 -8.31 -0.84
N ILE A 333 13.53 -7.60 0.08
CA ILE A 333 14.14 -6.46 0.81
C ILE A 333 15.36 -6.95 1.59
N ALA A 334 15.24 -8.01 2.38
CA ALA A 334 16.36 -8.55 3.16
C ALA A 334 17.53 -8.95 2.26
N PHE A 335 17.25 -9.55 1.10
CA PHE A 335 18.26 -9.84 0.08
C PHE A 335 18.92 -8.58 -0.49
N ALA A 336 18.12 -7.57 -0.89
CA ALA A 336 18.62 -6.33 -1.47
C ALA A 336 19.53 -5.53 -0.52
N TYR A 337 19.35 -5.66 0.79
CA TYR A 337 20.17 -5.04 1.83
C TYR A 337 21.21 -5.99 2.47
N GLY A 338 21.46 -7.15 1.87
CA GLY A 338 22.52 -8.06 2.32
C GLY A 338 22.28 -8.71 3.70
N GLU A 339 21.03 -8.75 4.14
CA GLU A 339 20.62 -9.27 5.45
C GLU A 339 20.21 -10.76 5.38
N SER A 340 20.01 -11.26 4.17
CA SER A 340 19.62 -12.64 3.87
C SER A 340 20.13 -13.05 2.49
N ASP A 341 20.56 -14.31 2.35
CA ASP A 341 20.84 -14.91 1.03
C ASP A 341 19.58 -15.52 0.39
N ASP A 342 18.48 -15.63 1.15
CA ASP A 342 17.18 -16.08 0.65
C ASP A 342 16.48 -14.91 -0.06
N VAL A 343 16.03 -15.17 -1.29
CA VAL A 343 15.39 -14.19 -2.15
C VAL A 343 14.14 -14.77 -2.80
N ASP A 344 13.11 -13.95 -2.90
CA ASP A 344 11.89 -14.19 -3.68
C ASP A 344 11.62 -12.95 -4.53
N ALA A 345 10.75 -13.07 -5.55
CA ALA A 345 10.37 -11.91 -6.34
C ALA A 345 9.52 -10.94 -5.52
N PRO A 346 9.76 -9.61 -5.63
CA PRO A 346 9.00 -8.61 -4.89
C PRO A 346 7.52 -8.61 -5.27
N ILE A 347 7.20 -8.97 -6.52
CA ILE A 347 5.85 -9.14 -7.04
C ILE A 347 5.84 -10.25 -8.10
N LYS A 348 4.70 -10.94 -8.25
CA LYS A 348 4.55 -12.14 -9.10
C LYS A 348 3.43 -12.02 -10.13
N SER A 349 2.74 -10.88 -10.19
CA SER A 349 1.56 -10.67 -11.04
C SER A 349 1.90 -10.31 -12.48
N SER A 350 3.02 -9.63 -12.70
CA SER A 350 3.56 -9.28 -14.01
C SER A 350 4.32 -10.45 -14.64
N LEU A 351 4.55 -10.39 -15.96
CA LEU A 351 5.37 -11.39 -16.64
C LEU A 351 6.83 -11.33 -16.17
N PRO A 352 7.52 -10.17 -16.10
CA PRO A 352 8.87 -10.13 -15.55
C PRO A 352 8.95 -10.57 -14.09
N GLY A 353 7.99 -10.19 -13.23
CA GLY A 353 7.89 -10.69 -11.86
C GLY A 353 7.70 -12.21 -11.76
N THR A 354 6.98 -12.81 -12.72
CA THR A 354 6.92 -14.28 -12.85
C THR A 354 8.29 -14.86 -13.19
N VAL A 355 9.03 -14.26 -14.12
CA VAL A 355 10.40 -14.69 -14.47
C VAL A 355 11.33 -14.56 -13.27
N MET A 356 11.29 -13.43 -12.53
CA MET A 356 12.05 -13.23 -11.29
C MET A 356 11.75 -14.33 -10.27
N ASN A 357 10.45 -14.64 -10.06
CA ASN A 357 10.04 -15.66 -9.10
C ASN A 357 10.58 -17.05 -9.44
N LEU A 358 10.71 -17.36 -10.72
CA LEU A 358 11.28 -18.64 -11.17
C LEU A 358 12.82 -18.64 -11.10
N ALA A 359 13.44 -17.51 -11.44
CA ALA A 359 14.89 -17.40 -11.62
C ALA A 359 15.66 -17.16 -10.32
N PHE A 360 15.19 -16.28 -9.43
CA PHE A 360 15.91 -15.89 -8.21
C PHE A 360 16.37 -17.06 -7.32
N PRO A 361 15.54 -18.09 -7.05
CA PRO A 361 15.97 -19.24 -6.26
C PRO A 361 17.08 -20.07 -6.93
N VAL A 362 17.29 -19.91 -8.25
CA VAL A 362 18.22 -20.71 -9.07
C VAL A 362 19.49 -19.95 -9.37
N THR A 363 19.40 -18.70 -9.86
CA THR A 363 20.56 -17.92 -10.25
C THR A 363 21.27 -17.36 -9.03
N LYS A 364 20.52 -16.74 -8.10
CA LYS A 364 20.91 -16.06 -6.84
C LYS A 364 21.55 -14.66 -6.95
N PRO A 365 22.57 -14.36 -7.79
CA PRO A 365 23.01 -12.98 -7.98
C PRO A 365 22.01 -12.15 -8.78
N THR A 366 21.90 -10.88 -8.41
CA THR A 366 21.28 -9.83 -9.24
C THR A 366 22.37 -8.84 -9.70
N ALA A 367 22.04 -7.99 -10.68
CA ALA A 367 22.98 -7.02 -11.22
C ALA A 367 23.32 -5.89 -10.21
N CYS A 368 22.40 -5.55 -9.32
CA CYS A 368 22.67 -4.59 -8.27
C CYS A 368 23.43 -5.24 -7.11
N ARG A 369 24.41 -4.51 -6.57
CA ARG A 369 25.14 -4.92 -5.37
C ARG A 369 24.20 -4.95 -4.15
N PRO A 370 24.46 -5.82 -3.16
CA PRO A 370 23.82 -5.68 -1.86
C PRO A 370 24.11 -4.30 -1.26
N LEU A 371 23.05 -3.66 -0.77
CA LEU A 371 23.13 -2.42 -0.02
C LEU A 371 23.33 -2.73 1.47
N SER A 372 23.53 -1.70 2.27
CA SER A 372 23.54 -1.81 3.74
C SER A 372 22.56 -0.80 4.30
N TYR A 373 21.68 -1.23 5.18
CA TYR A 373 20.84 -0.34 5.96
C TYR A 373 21.42 -0.25 7.37
N ASP A 374 21.99 0.91 7.69
CA ASP A 374 22.33 1.27 9.06
C ASP A 374 21.17 2.11 9.58
N ASP A 375 20.31 1.48 10.38
CA ASP A 375 19.30 2.21 11.12
C ASP A 375 20.03 3.20 12.02
N ASP A 376 19.56 4.43 12.17
CA ASP A 376 20.25 5.52 12.87
C ASP A 376 20.38 5.33 14.41
N GLY A 377 20.40 4.08 14.86
CA GLY A 377 20.40 3.64 16.25
C GLY A 377 19.02 3.34 16.82
N THR A 378 17.94 3.46 16.04
CA THR A 378 16.55 3.27 16.54
C THR A 378 16.10 1.81 16.69
N ASN A 379 16.90 0.85 16.24
CA ASN A 379 16.52 -0.57 16.18
C ASN A 379 16.70 -1.34 17.50
N ASP A 380 17.36 -0.75 18.50
CA ASP A 380 17.67 -1.48 19.75
C ASP A 380 16.45 -1.61 20.68
N ASP A 381 15.39 -0.82 20.48
CA ASP A 381 14.21 -0.88 21.35
C ASP A 381 13.12 -1.81 20.77
N LEU A 382 13.23 -3.09 21.10
CA LEU A 382 12.21 -4.08 20.73
C LEU A 382 10.83 -3.77 21.34
N LEU A 383 10.77 -2.99 22.42
CA LEU A 383 9.52 -2.67 23.10
C LEU A 383 8.75 -1.56 22.42
N ARG A 384 9.37 -0.73 21.58
CA ARG A 384 8.67 0.40 20.96
C ARG A 384 9.35 0.96 19.71
N HIS A 385 8.57 1.61 18.87
CA HIS A 385 9.11 2.44 17.79
C HIS A 385 8.24 3.68 17.57
N VAL A 386 8.88 4.83 17.31
CA VAL A 386 8.20 6.11 17.06
C VAL A 386 8.54 6.58 15.65
N PHE A 387 7.53 6.60 14.79
CA PHE A 387 7.57 7.29 13.51
C PHE A 387 7.34 8.78 13.78
N ASP A 388 8.42 9.53 14.01
CA ASP A 388 8.38 10.91 14.49
C ASP A 388 7.88 11.92 13.44
N LYS A 389 7.85 11.56 12.16
CA LYS A 389 7.28 12.39 11.09
C LYS A 389 5.82 12.04 10.86
N ALA A 390 5.50 10.75 10.86
CA ALA A 390 4.13 10.28 10.74
C ALA A 390 3.33 10.45 12.03
N GLN A 391 3.98 10.71 13.17
CA GLN A 391 3.36 10.83 14.49
C GLN A 391 2.54 9.56 14.83
N VAL A 392 3.18 8.41 14.62
CA VAL A 392 2.68 7.07 14.95
C VAL A 392 3.65 6.41 15.91
N VAL A 393 3.13 5.72 16.91
CA VAL A 393 3.93 4.93 17.84
C VAL A 393 3.41 3.50 17.90
N VAL A 394 4.32 2.54 17.95
CA VAL A 394 4.06 1.13 18.23
C VAL A 394 4.65 0.82 19.60
N LEU A 395 3.85 0.29 20.51
CA LEU A 395 4.20 -0.13 21.86
C LEU A 395 3.95 -1.64 21.97
N ARG A 396 4.99 -2.41 22.27
CA ARG A 396 4.95 -3.86 22.38
C ARG A 396 5.11 -4.30 23.82
N GLY A 397 4.47 -5.41 24.17
CA GLY A 397 4.69 -6.09 25.44
C GLY A 397 6.10 -6.68 25.53
N ASN A 398 6.55 -6.93 26.76
CA ASN A 398 7.67 -7.84 27.06
C ASN A 398 7.15 -9.29 27.15
N ASP A 399 7.99 -10.21 27.62
CA ASP A 399 7.63 -11.63 27.78
C ASP A 399 6.44 -11.86 28.74
N ASP A 400 6.18 -10.93 29.66
CA ASP A 400 5.09 -11.02 30.64
C ASP A 400 3.79 -10.38 30.13
N SER A 401 3.89 -9.22 29.45
CA SER A 401 2.75 -8.45 28.98
C SER A 401 2.06 -9.07 27.78
N LYS A 402 0.75 -9.24 27.90
CA LYS A 402 -0.11 -9.77 26.84
C LYS A 402 -0.68 -8.70 25.92
N PHE A 403 -0.31 -7.43 26.08
CA PHE A 403 -0.79 -6.34 25.23
C PHE A 403 0.26 -5.82 24.27
N ASP A 404 -0.18 -5.44 23.07
CA ASP A 404 0.51 -4.50 22.19
C ASP A 404 -0.48 -3.41 21.79
N LEU A 405 0.03 -2.22 21.49
CA LEU A 405 -0.77 -1.08 21.06
C LEU A 405 -0.05 -0.31 19.96
N THR A 406 -0.79 0.13 18.96
CA THR A 406 -0.33 1.17 18.04
C THR A 406 -1.23 2.39 18.17
N PHE A 407 -0.65 3.59 18.20
CA PHE A 407 -1.38 4.86 18.36
C PHE A 407 -0.93 5.88 17.33
N LYS A 408 -1.88 6.60 16.71
CA LYS A 408 -1.60 7.63 15.71
C LYS A 408 -2.29 8.95 16.02
N VAL A 409 -1.68 10.05 15.58
CA VAL A 409 -2.24 11.41 15.78
C VAL A 409 -2.24 12.27 14.50
N THR A 410 -2.24 11.63 13.33
CA THR A 410 -2.39 12.27 12.02
C THR A 410 -3.32 11.46 11.12
N GLY A 411 -3.76 12.05 10.00
CA GLY A 411 -4.54 11.37 8.96
C GLY A 411 -3.67 10.74 7.85
N ASN A 412 -4.26 9.84 7.06
CA ASN A 412 -3.62 8.97 6.06
C ASN A 412 -3.84 9.43 4.60
N GLY A 413 -3.50 10.68 4.27
CA GLY A 413 -3.55 11.18 2.88
C GLY A 413 -4.89 10.92 2.16
N GLY A 414 -4.85 10.43 0.92
CA GLY A 414 -6.05 10.13 0.11
C GLY A 414 -6.93 8.99 0.66
N HIS A 415 -6.42 8.20 1.61
CA HIS A 415 -7.08 7.05 2.24
C HIS A 415 -7.37 7.28 3.72
N SER A 416 -7.40 8.55 4.16
CA SER A 416 -7.64 8.93 5.55
C SER A 416 -9.07 8.70 5.99
N HIS A 417 -9.21 8.28 7.25
CA HIS A 417 -10.42 8.44 8.03
C HIS A 417 -10.31 9.70 8.90
N ASN A 418 -11.38 10.07 9.60
CA ASN A 418 -11.38 11.20 10.55
C ASN A 418 -11.15 10.68 11.97
N ASP A 419 -9.91 10.33 12.27
CA ASP A 419 -9.56 9.47 13.40
C ASP A 419 -8.24 9.89 14.06
N ILE A 420 -8.00 11.21 14.16
CA ILE A 420 -6.82 11.76 14.83
C ILE A 420 -6.90 11.39 16.32
N GLY A 421 -5.92 10.64 16.81
CA GLY A 421 -5.92 10.05 18.16
C GLY A 421 -6.47 8.62 18.22
N SER A 422 -6.68 7.95 17.09
CA SER A 422 -7.07 6.53 17.05
C SER A 422 -5.92 5.61 17.46
N TYR A 423 -6.28 4.42 17.90
CA TYR A 423 -5.37 3.37 18.33
C TYR A 423 -5.89 1.98 17.91
N GLU A 424 -4.99 1.00 17.94
CA GLU A 424 -5.29 -0.42 17.82
C GLU A 424 -4.68 -1.16 19.00
N ILE A 425 -5.44 -2.05 19.65
CA ILE A 425 -4.96 -2.85 20.79
C ILE A 425 -5.10 -4.34 20.47
N VAL A 426 -3.99 -5.06 20.65
CA VAL A 426 -3.93 -6.51 20.56
C VAL A 426 -3.76 -7.08 21.96
N PHE A 427 -4.52 -8.13 22.28
CA PHE A 427 -4.33 -8.95 23.48
C PHE A 427 -4.10 -10.41 23.09
N GLY A 428 -2.97 -10.99 23.50
CA GLY A 428 -2.58 -12.33 23.06
C GLY A 428 -2.27 -12.34 21.56
N ASP A 429 -3.16 -12.89 20.73
CA ASP A 429 -3.06 -12.86 19.26
C ASP A 429 -4.33 -12.29 18.60
N GLU A 430 -5.11 -11.52 19.35
CA GLU A 430 -6.43 -11.04 18.94
C GLU A 430 -6.53 -9.53 19.02
N TYR A 431 -7.13 -8.91 18.01
CA TYR A 431 -7.56 -7.51 18.11
C TYR A 431 -8.75 -7.43 19.07
N ILE A 432 -8.65 -6.60 20.09
CA ILE A 432 -9.69 -6.48 21.12
C ILE A 432 -10.46 -5.16 21.05
N MET A 433 -9.75 -4.06 20.82
CA MET A 433 -10.27 -2.71 20.92
C MET A 433 -9.45 -1.81 20.01
N GLY A 434 -10.12 -0.89 19.32
CA GLY A 434 -9.44 0.00 18.39
C GLY A 434 -10.20 0.20 17.09
N ASP A 435 -9.46 0.56 16.05
CA ASP A 435 -10.01 0.85 14.75
C ASP A 435 -10.70 -0.37 14.11
N ALA A 436 -11.82 -0.15 13.41
CA ALA A 436 -12.50 -1.24 12.73
C ALA A 436 -11.81 -1.65 11.41
N GLY A 437 -10.88 -0.81 10.93
CA GLY A 437 -10.16 -1.02 9.68
C GLY A 437 -10.85 -0.40 8.47
N GLY A 438 -10.27 -0.69 7.31
CA GLY A 438 -10.72 -0.19 6.01
C GLY A 438 -11.87 -0.98 5.36
N PRO A 439 -12.48 -0.43 4.31
CA PRO A 439 -13.68 -0.99 3.69
C PRO A 439 -13.37 -2.29 2.93
N SER A 440 -14.26 -3.27 2.99
CA SER A 440 -14.08 -4.55 2.26
C SER A 440 -14.23 -4.43 0.74
N PHE A 441 -14.77 -3.32 0.24
CA PHE A 441 -14.94 -3.02 -1.18
C PHE A 441 -15.02 -1.50 -1.38
N TYR A 442 -14.75 -1.04 -2.60
CA TYR A 442 -14.82 0.37 -2.96
C TYR A 442 -16.02 0.65 -3.87
N GLU A 443 -16.65 1.79 -3.68
CA GLU A 443 -17.72 2.30 -4.54
C GLU A 443 -17.49 3.80 -4.84
N ALA A 444 -18.27 4.40 -5.73
CA ALA A 444 -18.03 5.76 -6.19
C ALA A 444 -17.94 6.79 -5.04
N ARG A 445 -18.79 6.66 -4.00
CA ARG A 445 -18.75 7.57 -2.84
C ARG A 445 -17.49 7.44 -1.98
N THR A 446 -16.75 6.33 -2.06
CA THR A 446 -15.52 6.13 -1.28
C THR A 446 -14.42 7.10 -1.70
N PHE A 447 -14.43 7.57 -2.95
CA PHE A 447 -13.40 8.44 -3.52
C PHE A 447 -13.80 9.91 -3.57
N ASP A 448 -14.90 10.30 -2.95
CA ASP A 448 -15.32 11.70 -2.85
C ASP A 448 -15.75 12.08 -1.43
N LYS A 449 -16.17 13.34 -1.24
CA LYS A 449 -16.53 13.91 0.07
C LYS A 449 -17.63 13.14 0.80
N ARG A 450 -18.44 12.35 0.10
CA ARG A 450 -19.51 11.53 0.67
C ARG A 450 -18.97 10.32 1.43
N ARG A 451 -17.68 9.98 1.34
CA ARG A 451 -17.07 8.88 2.13
C ARG A 451 -17.33 9.06 3.63
N TYR A 452 -17.28 10.29 4.13
CA TYR A 452 -17.48 10.61 5.55
C TYR A 452 -18.95 10.56 6.01
N LEU A 453 -19.90 10.20 5.13
CA LEU A 453 -21.23 9.78 5.57
C LEU A 453 -21.20 8.40 6.24
N SER A 454 -20.18 7.59 5.92
CA SER A 454 -19.94 6.29 6.55
C SER A 454 -19.38 6.46 7.96
N PRO A 455 -19.92 5.77 8.98
CA PRO A 455 -19.31 5.71 10.30
C PRO A 455 -17.97 4.96 10.30
N LEU A 456 -17.64 4.18 9.26
CA LEU A 456 -16.32 3.56 9.11
C LEU A 456 -15.23 4.59 8.77
N MET A 457 -15.62 5.74 8.21
CA MET A 457 -14.68 6.75 7.68
C MET A 457 -14.68 8.03 8.51
N ASN A 458 -15.75 8.29 9.26
CA ASN A 458 -15.89 9.47 10.10
C ASN A 458 -15.68 9.12 11.57
N SER A 459 -15.32 10.12 12.38
CA SER A 459 -14.89 9.91 13.76
C SER A 459 -15.90 9.24 14.69
N TYR A 460 -17.18 9.14 14.31
CA TYR A 460 -18.21 8.54 15.16
C TYR A 460 -17.97 7.04 15.38
N GLY A 461 -17.42 6.34 14.38
CA GLY A 461 -17.12 4.91 14.46
C GLY A 461 -15.70 4.58 14.89
N HIS A 462 -14.85 5.57 15.18
CA HIS A 462 -13.48 5.38 15.68
C HIS A 462 -13.42 5.54 17.20
N PRO A 463 -12.37 5.03 17.87
CA PRO A 463 -12.19 5.18 19.32
C PRO A 463 -11.73 6.60 19.70
N VAL A 464 -12.39 7.65 19.22
CA VAL A 464 -12.04 9.06 19.47
C VAL A 464 -13.25 9.84 20.02
N PRO A 465 -13.03 10.90 20.82
CA PRO A 465 -14.14 11.56 21.51
C PRO A 465 -15.17 12.22 20.59
N VAL A 466 -16.36 12.48 21.12
CA VAL A 466 -17.35 13.40 20.55
C VAL A 466 -17.48 14.60 21.49
N VAL A 467 -17.34 15.82 20.97
CA VAL A 467 -17.33 17.03 21.81
C VAL A 467 -18.48 17.94 21.43
N ALA A 468 -19.34 18.30 22.40
CA ALA A 468 -20.53 19.12 22.20
C ALA A 468 -21.39 18.63 21.01
N GLY A 469 -21.58 17.30 20.92
CA GLY A 469 -22.30 16.64 19.83
C GLY A 469 -21.61 16.68 18.46
N LYS A 470 -20.35 17.11 18.37
CA LYS A 470 -19.59 17.20 17.12
C LYS A 470 -18.51 16.12 17.01
N ASN A 471 -18.51 15.47 15.86
CA ASN A 471 -17.41 14.64 15.36
C ASN A 471 -16.20 15.49 14.96
N GLN A 472 -15.05 14.83 14.76
CA GLN A 472 -13.88 15.48 14.17
C GLN A 472 -14.19 16.00 12.76
N SER A 473 -13.54 17.11 12.42
CA SER A 473 -13.46 17.61 11.05
C SER A 473 -12.59 16.69 10.19
N GLU A 474 -12.58 16.93 8.87
CA GLU A 474 -11.76 16.13 7.94
C GLU A 474 -10.28 16.14 8.34
N ALA A 475 -9.72 14.98 8.71
CA ALA A 475 -8.39 14.87 9.33
C ALA A 475 -7.30 15.51 8.45
N VAL A 476 -7.32 15.22 7.14
CA VAL A 476 -6.35 15.75 6.17
C VAL A 476 -6.45 17.27 6.01
N ALA A 477 -7.65 17.84 6.10
CA ALA A 477 -7.85 19.28 6.01
C ALA A 477 -7.38 20.00 7.27
N VAL A 478 -7.63 19.40 8.45
CA VAL A 478 -7.23 19.97 9.74
C VAL A 478 -5.72 19.89 9.96
N GLN A 479 -5.09 18.76 9.65
CA GLN A 479 -3.64 18.57 9.83
C GLN A 479 -2.81 19.51 8.95
N LYS A 480 -3.37 20.01 7.83
CA LYS A 480 -2.71 21.06 7.01
C LYS A 480 -2.62 22.40 7.73
N LYS A 481 -3.48 22.65 8.72
CA LYS A 481 -3.60 23.93 9.44
C LYS A 481 -3.08 23.87 10.86
N ASN A 482 -2.96 22.67 11.43
CA ASN A 482 -2.60 22.45 12.82
C ASN A 482 -1.54 21.36 12.91
N LYS A 483 -0.59 21.51 13.84
CA LYS A 483 0.41 20.48 14.12
C LYS A 483 -0.06 19.62 15.28
N PHE A 484 -0.35 18.36 14.99
CA PHE A 484 -0.53 17.33 16.02
C PHE A 484 0.82 16.68 16.28
N GLN A 485 1.14 16.47 17.55
CA GLN A 485 2.43 15.92 17.95
C GLN A 485 2.26 14.95 19.12
N LEU A 486 2.92 13.81 19.02
CA LEU A 486 3.12 12.87 20.10
C LEU A 486 4.15 13.43 21.08
N THR A 487 3.80 13.41 22.36
CA THR A 487 4.77 13.49 23.45
C THR A 487 4.96 12.10 24.03
N THR A 488 6.20 11.70 24.26
CA THR A 488 6.53 10.36 24.79
C THR A 488 7.31 10.49 26.08
N ASP A 489 6.98 9.67 27.06
CA ASP A 489 7.78 9.42 28.26
C ASP A 489 7.89 7.90 28.45
N PHE A 490 9.12 7.41 28.46
CA PHE A 490 9.44 6.02 28.20
C PHE A 490 10.30 5.44 29.32
N THR A 491 9.82 4.36 29.92
CA THR A 491 10.57 3.56 30.88
C THR A 491 10.54 2.08 30.47
N PRO A 492 11.37 1.21 31.06
CA PRO A 492 11.32 -0.22 30.77
C PRO A 492 9.96 -0.87 31.10
N SER A 493 9.27 -0.41 32.15
CA SER A 493 8.01 -1.01 32.63
C SER A 493 6.75 -0.27 32.16
N MET A 494 6.85 1.02 31.85
CA MET A 494 5.68 1.85 31.50
C MET A 494 6.02 2.88 30.43
N ASP A 495 5.11 3.02 29.45
CA ASP A 495 5.18 4.03 28.40
C ASP A 495 3.98 4.95 28.48
N ILE A 496 4.24 6.25 28.44
CA ILE A 496 3.21 7.28 28.40
C ILE A 496 3.33 8.01 27.09
N VAL A 497 2.25 8.06 26.33
CA VAL A 497 2.17 8.81 25.08
C VAL A 497 0.97 9.73 25.12
N SER A 498 1.12 10.99 24.70
CA SER A 498 0.00 11.94 24.74
C SER A 498 -0.04 12.90 23.56
N THR A 499 -1.21 13.49 23.31
CA THR A 499 -1.44 14.51 22.28
C THR A 499 -2.62 15.42 22.67
N ASN A 500 -2.70 16.61 22.07
CA ASN A 500 -3.89 17.46 22.17
C ASN A 500 -4.72 17.37 20.89
N LEU A 501 -5.95 16.86 21.03
CA LEU A 501 -6.91 16.62 19.95
C LEU A 501 -7.82 17.82 19.67
N ALA A 502 -7.78 18.89 20.47
CA ALA A 502 -8.77 19.98 20.39
C ALA A 502 -8.93 20.56 18.98
N ALA A 503 -7.83 20.71 18.23
CA ALA A 503 -7.84 21.25 16.88
C ALA A 503 -8.59 20.36 15.86
N ALA A 504 -8.82 19.08 16.16
CA ALA A 504 -9.61 18.17 15.33
C ALA A 504 -11.12 18.50 15.35
N TYR A 505 -11.58 19.27 16.33
CA TYR A 505 -13.01 19.56 16.54
C TYR A 505 -13.34 21.02 16.21
N ASP A 506 -14.42 21.23 15.46
CA ASP A 506 -14.97 22.57 15.21
C ASP A 506 -15.84 23.02 16.40
N VAL A 507 -15.25 23.11 17.60
CA VAL A 507 -15.93 23.54 18.82
C VAL A 507 -15.22 24.76 19.39
N LYS A 508 -15.80 25.95 19.16
CA LYS A 508 -15.15 27.23 19.53
C LYS A 508 -14.88 27.38 21.03
N THR A 509 -15.68 26.72 21.86
CA THR A 509 -15.58 26.72 23.32
C THR A 509 -14.61 25.67 23.85
N LEU A 510 -14.09 24.76 23.02
CA LEU A 510 -13.08 23.78 23.42
C LEU A 510 -11.72 24.48 23.56
N ALA A 511 -11.08 24.35 24.72
CA ALA A 511 -9.74 24.88 24.97
C ALA A 511 -8.69 23.78 24.74
N THR A 512 -8.84 22.63 25.39
CA THR A 512 -7.95 21.47 25.24
C THR A 512 -8.74 20.17 25.29
N LEU A 513 -8.25 19.16 24.57
CA LEU A 513 -8.68 17.78 24.72
C LEU A 513 -7.41 16.93 24.66
N LYS A 514 -6.82 16.67 25.82
CA LYS A 514 -5.58 15.90 25.91
C LYS A 514 -5.94 14.42 26.01
N ARG A 515 -5.45 13.63 25.06
CA ARG A 515 -5.47 12.17 25.16
C ARG A 515 -4.14 11.68 25.68
N THR A 516 -4.17 10.83 26.70
CA THR A 516 -2.99 10.14 27.26
C THR A 516 -3.20 8.64 27.20
N VAL A 517 -2.22 7.93 26.65
CA VAL A 517 -2.12 6.46 26.63
C VAL A 517 -1.03 6.08 27.62
N SER A 518 -1.38 5.28 28.62
CA SER A 518 -0.41 4.65 29.54
C SER A 518 -0.39 3.15 29.26
N PHE A 519 0.77 2.65 28.85
CA PHE A 519 1.00 1.24 28.54
C PHE A 519 1.91 0.63 29.59
N ASP A 520 1.35 -0.18 30.46
CA ASP A 520 2.05 -0.85 31.56
C ASP A 520 2.40 -2.30 31.16
N ARG A 521 3.65 -2.68 31.36
CA ARG A 521 4.19 -4.02 31.09
C ARG A 521 4.36 -4.87 32.35
N THR A 522 3.99 -4.37 33.51
CA THR A 522 4.02 -5.14 34.75
C THR A 522 2.96 -6.25 34.73
N ASP A 523 3.29 -7.37 35.37
CA ASP A 523 2.48 -8.59 35.35
C ASP A 523 2.04 -8.96 33.91
N LEU A 524 0.74 -9.13 33.68
CA LEU A 524 0.19 -9.47 32.37
C LEU A 524 -0.04 -8.24 31.46
N GLY A 525 0.36 -7.05 31.92
CA GLY A 525 0.22 -5.77 31.27
C GLY A 525 -1.15 -5.11 31.43
N SER A 526 -1.21 -3.79 31.22
CA SER A 526 -2.46 -3.04 31.15
C SER A 526 -2.33 -1.79 30.28
N ILE A 527 -3.46 -1.29 29.77
CA ILE A 527 -3.50 -0.06 28.98
C ILE A 527 -4.56 0.86 29.58
N ALA A 528 -4.22 2.12 29.83
CA ALA A 528 -5.17 3.15 30.19
C ALA A 528 -5.23 4.23 29.10
N ILE A 529 -6.43 4.58 28.66
CA ILE A 529 -6.71 5.68 27.72
C ILE A 529 -7.48 6.75 28.48
N GLU A 530 -6.84 7.90 28.72
CA GLU A 530 -7.46 9.05 29.38
C GLU A 530 -7.73 10.15 28.37
N ASP A 531 -8.97 10.65 28.35
CA ASP A 531 -9.37 11.86 27.63
C ASP A 531 -9.69 12.95 28.66
N ALA A 532 -8.81 13.94 28.79
CA ALA A 532 -8.98 15.10 29.65
C ALA A 532 -9.40 16.33 28.82
N ILE A 533 -10.59 16.88 29.09
CA ILE A 533 -11.18 18.00 28.38
C ILE A 533 -11.14 19.27 29.25
N ALA A 534 -10.81 20.41 28.62
CA ALA A 534 -11.00 21.72 29.21
C ALA A 534 -11.76 22.63 28.23
N MET A 535 -12.76 23.32 28.74
CA MET A 535 -13.60 24.29 28.05
C MET A 535 -13.15 25.70 28.42
N LYS A 536 -13.37 26.65 27.51
CA LYS A 536 -13.10 28.07 27.76
C LYS A 536 -14.09 28.63 28.77
N ASP A 537 -13.68 29.70 29.45
CA ASP A 537 -14.48 30.40 30.47
C ASP A 537 -15.95 30.58 30.07
N GLY A 538 -16.85 30.14 30.96
CA GLY A 538 -18.30 30.25 30.80
C GLY A 538 -18.94 29.17 29.92
N ALA A 539 -18.17 28.21 29.40
CA ALA A 539 -18.70 27.01 28.76
C ALA A 539 -18.66 25.81 29.71
N THR A 540 -19.59 24.88 29.49
CA THR A 540 -19.74 23.64 30.27
C THR A 540 -19.26 22.43 29.46
N VAL A 541 -18.91 21.36 30.16
CA VAL A 541 -18.50 20.11 29.53
C VAL A 541 -19.72 19.31 29.06
N ASP A 542 -19.72 18.94 27.79
CA ASP A 542 -20.59 17.90 27.19
C ASP A 542 -19.73 17.11 26.20
N PHE A 543 -19.24 15.95 26.62
CA PHE A 543 -18.40 15.11 25.78
C PHE A 543 -18.61 13.62 26.02
N GLU A 544 -18.30 12.84 24.99
CA GLU A 544 -18.23 11.39 25.06
C GLU A 544 -16.78 10.97 24.85
N SER A 545 -16.16 10.32 25.84
CA SER A 545 -14.98 9.50 25.58
C SER A 545 -15.47 8.17 24.98
N VAL A 546 -14.85 7.75 23.88
CA VAL A 546 -15.34 6.64 23.07
C VAL A 546 -14.23 5.62 22.90
N PHE A 547 -14.57 4.36 23.12
CA PHE A 547 -13.77 3.22 22.72
C PHE A 547 -14.60 2.27 21.85
N THR A 548 -13.94 1.55 20.95
CA THR A 548 -14.57 0.65 19.99
C THR A 548 -14.08 -0.76 20.22
N VAL A 549 -15.02 -1.70 20.30
CA VAL A 549 -14.76 -3.10 20.59
C VAL A 549 -14.90 -3.92 19.32
N LEU A 550 -13.91 -4.76 19.04
CA LEU A 550 -13.85 -5.62 17.86
C LEU A 550 -14.40 -7.04 18.11
N GLY A 551 -14.63 -7.37 19.39
CA GLY A 551 -15.40 -8.53 19.84
C GLY A 551 -16.78 -8.15 20.39
N ASN A 552 -17.24 -8.91 21.39
CA ASN A 552 -18.49 -8.66 22.11
C ASN A 552 -18.24 -7.84 23.38
N TRP A 553 -18.95 -6.73 23.52
CA TRP A 553 -18.99 -5.93 24.74
C TRP A 553 -20.11 -6.41 25.67
N THR A 554 -19.78 -6.68 26.94
CA THR A 554 -20.76 -7.01 27.99
C THR A 554 -20.50 -6.12 29.22
N ALA A 555 -21.43 -5.21 29.52
CA ALA A 555 -21.36 -4.44 30.76
C ALA A 555 -21.57 -5.36 31.98
N THR A 556 -20.73 -5.19 33.00
CA THR A 556 -20.81 -5.91 34.28
C THR A 556 -21.24 -5.01 35.43
N SER A 557 -21.10 -3.69 35.26
CA SER A 557 -21.68 -2.64 36.10
C SER A 557 -21.81 -1.34 35.28
N ASP A 558 -22.17 -0.24 35.93
CA ASP A 558 -22.18 1.09 35.30
C ASP A 558 -20.77 1.58 34.92
N ALA A 559 -19.73 1.08 35.61
CA ALA A 559 -18.34 1.50 35.44
C ALA A 559 -17.41 0.39 34.91
N THR A 560 -17.92 -0.83 34.69
CA THR A 560 -17.10 -1.97 34.26
C THR A 560 -17.78 -2.81 33.20
N GLY A 561 -16.98 -3.44 32.34
CA GLY A 561 -17.44 -4.45 31.40
C GLY A 561 -16.34 -5.41 30.98
N VAL A 562 -16.69 -6.35 30.12
CA VAL A 562 -15.80 -7.36 29.56
C VAL A 562 -15.90 -7.32 28.04
N VAL A 563 -14.74 -7.36 27.38
CA VAL A 563 -14.63 -7.60 25.95
C VAL A 563 -14.27 -9.07 25.75
N THR A 564 -15.09 -9.79 24.99
CA THR A 564 -14.83 -11.17 24.59
C THR A 564 -14.59 -11.24 23.08
N THR A 565 -13.40 -11.68 22.68
CA THR A 565 -13.02 -11.87 21.27
C THR A 565 -13.72 -13.08 20.65
N ALA A 566 -13.61 -13.24 19.33
CA ALA A 566 -14.16 -14.38 18.62
C ALA A 566 -13.56 -15.74 19.07
N SER A 567 -12.29 -15.76 19.49
CA SER A 567 -11.64 -16.96 20.03
C SER A 567 -11.93 -17.21 21.51
N GLY A 568 -12.64 -16.29 22.18
CA GLY A 568 -12.99 -16.39 23.59
C GLY A 568 -11.98 -15.79 24.55
N ALA A 569 -10.92 -15.12 24.07
CA ALA A 569 -10.06 -14.32 24.93
C ALA A 569 -10.84 -13.15 25.53
N GLN A 570 -10.61 -12.87 26.82
CA GLN A 570 -11.36 -11.88 27.57
C GLN A 570 -10.45 -10.84 28.22
N VAL A 571 -10.83 -9.58 28.10
CA VAL A 571 -10.24 -8.46 28.85
C VAL A 571 -11.32 -7.72 29.61
N LYS A 572 -10.99 -7.28 30.81
CA LYS A 572 -11.82 -6.41 31.64
C LYS A 572 -11.55 -4.96 31.26
N VAL A 573 -12.62 -4.18 31.23
CA VAL A 573 -12.58 -2.73 31.03
C VAL A 573 -13.18 -2.06 32.26
N SER A 574 -12.46 -1.08 32.81
CA SER A 574 -12.90 -0.24 33.91
C SER A 574 -12.90 1.22 33.50
N ILE A 575 -13.90 1.96 33.93
CA ILE A 575 -14.14 3.35 33.56
C ILE A 575 -14.10 4.19 34.83
N THR A 576 -13.27 5.23 34.81
CA THR A 576 -13.20 6.25 35.86
C THR A 576 -13.44 7.62 35.22
N ALA A 577 -14.19 8.49 35.89
CA ALA A 577 -14.42 9.86 35.43
C ALA A 577 -14.41 10.82 36.61
N SER A 578 -14.11 12.10 36.36
CA SER A 578 -14.14 13.15 37.39
C SER A 578 -15.55 13.58 37.81
N SER A 579 -16.57 13.20 37.06
CA SER A 579 -17.98 13.49 37.32
C SER A 579 -18.88 12.30 36.99
N GLU A 580 -20.16 12.40 37.35
CA GLU A 580 -21.16 11.41 36.95
C GLU A 580 -21.18 11.21 35.44
N PHE A 581 -21.28 9.95 35.02
CA PHE A 581 -21.26 9.56 33.63
C PHE A 581 -22.33 8.53 33.32
N THR A 582 -22.63 8.39 32.03
CA THR A 582 -23.47 7.30 31.52
C THR A 582 -22.72 6.53 30.45
N VAL A 583 -22.92 5.20 30.42
CA VAL A 583 -22.34 4.33 29.40
C VAL A 583 -23.43 3.89 28.44
N SER A 584 -23.16 3.99 27.14
CA SER A 584 -24.04 3.46 26.10
C SER A 584 -23.22 2.71 25.05
N SER A 585 -23.82 1.68 24.45
CA SER A 585 -23.17 0.92 23.38
C SER A 585 -24.06 0.83 22.14
N LYS A 586 -23.44 0.88 20.96
CA LYS A 586 -24.12 0.74 19.67
C LYS A 586 -23.30 -0.15 18.74
N VAL A 587 -23.92 -1.19 18.22
CA VAL A 587 -23.35 -1.97 17.12
C VAL A 587 -23.43 -1.16 15.83
N LEU A 588 -22.29 -0.98 15.18
CA LEU A 588 -22.14 -0.33 13.89
C LEU A 588 -21.85 -1.38 12.83
N SER A 589 -22.33 -1.15 11.61
CA SER A 589 -21.96 -1.97 10.46
C SER A 589 -21.95 -1.13 9.19
N ASP A 590 -20.87 -1.23 8.44
CA ASP A 590 -20.71 -0.64 7.11
C ASP A 590 -19.62 -1.42 6.34
N TYR A 591 -19.65 -1.42 5.01
CA TYR A 591 -18.68 -2.12 4.15
C TYR A 591 -18.39 -3.59 4.56
N LYS A 592 -19.41 -4.31 5.05
CA LYS A 592 -19.33 -5.69 5.57
C LYS A 592 -18.45 -5.88 6.81
N LEU A 593 -18.15 -4.79 7.52
CA LEU A 593 -17.55 -4.82 8.84
C LEU A 593 -18.63 -4.57 9.90
N THR A 594 -18.41 -5.12 11.10
CA THR A 594 -19.27 -4.92 12.26
C THR A 594 -18.39 -4.75 13.49
N TRP A 595 -18.64 -3.70 14.26
CA TRP A 595 -17.91 -3.39 15.49
C TRP A 595 -18.83 -2.67 16.48
N THR A 596 -18.47 -2.64 17.76
CA THR A 596 -19.29 -2.01 18.81
C THR A 596 -18.66 -0.71 19.26
N ARG A 597 -19.38 0.40 19.12
CA ARG A 597 -19.03 1.68 19.74
C ARG A 597 -19.52 1.69 21.17
N VAL A 598 -18.68 2.03 22.13
CA VAL A 598 -19.06 2.28 23.53
C VAL A 598 -18.71 3.73 23.89
N ALA A 599 -19.68 4.49 24.35
CA ALA A 599 -19.53 5.89 24.71
C ALA A 599 -19.75 6.10 26.20
N VAL A 600 -18.79 6.75 26.84
CA VAL A 600 -18.82 7.22 28.21
C VAL A 600 -19.12 8.71 28.16
N LYS A 601 -20.37 9.09 28.43
CA LYS A 601 -20.85 10.46 28.35
C LYS A 601 -20.74 11.15 29.70
N VAL A 602 -20.04 12.29 29.71
CA VAL A 602 -19.99 13.23 30.85
C VAL A 602 -20.63 14.55 30.42
N SER A 603 -21.59 15.01 31.21
CA SER A 603 -22.20 16.33 31.09
C SER A 603 -22.16 17.00 32.46
N SER A 604 -21.45 18.13 32.56
CA SER A 604 -21.14 18.77 33.84
C SER A 604 -21.07 20.28 33.68
N ASP A 605 -21.45 21.01 34.73
CA ASP A 605 -21.32 22.48 34.80
C ASP A 605 -19.86 22.93 35.00
N ASN A 606 -18.94 21.99 35.26
CA ASN A 606 -17.51 22.28 35.32
C ASN A 606 -16.93 22.60 33.94
N SER A 607 -15.82 23.35 33.94
CA SER A 607 -15.05 23.65 32.72
C SER A 607 -14.01 22.58 32.40
N GLU A 608 -13.69 21.68 33.33
CA GLU A 608 -12.66 20.65 33.17
C GLU A 608 -13.19 19.30 33.68
N GLU A 609 -12.98 18.25 32.89
CA GLU A 609 -13.34 16.88 33.25
C GLU A 609 -12.36 15.90 32.59
N PHE A 610 -12.31 14.66 33.08
CA PHE A 610 -11.61 13.56 32.43
C PHE A 610 -12.42 12.28 32.47
N VAL A 611 -12.15 11.40 31.51
CA VAL A 611 -12.57 9.99 31.51
C VAL A 611 -11.35 9.13 31.22
N THR A 612 -11.15 8.09 32.02
CA THR A 612 -10.10 7.09 31.86
C THR A 612 -10.72 5.72 31.65
N VAL A 613 -10.36 5.06 30.55
CA VAL A 613 -10.74 3.70 30.22
C VAL A 613 -9.51 2.81 30.41
N THR A 614 -9.55 1.92 31.39
CA THR A 614 -8.47 0.99 31.73
C THR A 614 -8.81 -0.41 31.25
N ILE A 615 -7.94 -1.00 30.43
CA ILE A 615 -8.03 -2.34 29.86
C ILE A 615 -7.01 -3.24 30.54
N GLN A 616 -7.49 -4.35 31.10
CA GLN A 616 -6.68 -5.32 31.84
C GLN A 616 -7.11 -6.76 31.50
N PRO A 617 -6.23 -7.75 31.68
CA PRO A 617 -6.62 -9.15 31.58
C PRO A 617 -7.70 -9.47 32.62
N GLU A 618 -8.73 -10.23 32.25
CA GLU A 618 -9.87 -10.49 33.14
C GLU A 618 -9.49 -11.13 34.49
N SER A 619 -8.40 -11.91 34.52
CA SER A 619 -7.88 -12.53 35.74
C SER A 619 -7.34 -11.54 36.78
N THR A 620 -7.27 -10.24 36.47
CA THR A 620 -6.70 -9.20 37.33
C THR A 620 -7.81 -8.51 38.15
N PRO A 621 -7.73 -8.46 39.49
CA PRO A 621 -8.68 -7.70 40.31
C PRO A 621 -8.64 -6.21 39.93
N CYS A 622 -9.79 -5.52 40.00
CA CYS A 622 -9.72 -4.05 39.99
C CYS A 622 -9.22 -3.58 41.35
N ASN A 623 -8.24 -2.69 41.33
CA ASN A 623 -8.05 -1.82 42.49
C ASN A 623 -9.25 -0.87 42.51
N ASP A 624 -10.12 -1.04 43.49
CA ASP A 624 -11.12 -0.02 43.81
C ASP A 624 -10.33 1.23 44.24
N ILE A 625 -10.32 2.27 43.40
CA ILE A 625 -9.74 3.59 43.72
C ILE A 625 -10.84 4.50 44.22
#